data_AF-A0A5J6DTN8-F1
#
_entry.id   AF-A0A5J6DTN8-F1
#
_cell.length_a   1.000
_cell.length_b   1.000
_cell.length_c   1.000
_cell.angle_alpha   90.00
_cell.angle_beta   90.00
_cell.angle_gamma   90.00
#
_symmetry.space_group_name_H-M   'P 1'
#
loop_
_entity.id
_entity.type
_entity.pdbx_description
1 polymer ?
#
loop_
_entity_poly.entity_id
_entity_poly.type
_entity_poly.pdbx_seq_one_letter_code
_entity_poly.pdbx_strand_id
1 'polypeptide(L)'
;IPSVFSTDLASKEPVYSKPCNWRQLEFKRWCEKPVQGVGVENFAHDKVSNTWLGTRGGFKQRHYIAALQVRSNLYPTRESLNRGREGVLRSCRKCSSRLESLSHILGQCPAVQKARIARHNKIGDILANEATRLGWWVHKEPRLRSEDGELRKPDLVFVKGEKALVVDVTVRFEVSCKTLSQAAADKVTYYSPLRDQISELTKTNNVTFFGFPVGARGKWHLENNELLTSLGLADTQISTLAKMISRRTLLFSLDILRMFCGNSAVYDRS
;
A
#
# COMPACT_ATOMS: atom_id res chain seq x y z
N ILE A 1 -4.25 -63.91 4.87
CA ILE A 1 -4.06 -63.08 3.66
C ILE A 1 -3.60 -61.71 4.16
N PRO A 2 -2.46 -61.18 3.72
CA PRO A 2 -1.59 -60.32 4.52
C PRO A 2 -1.97 -58.84 4.49
N SER A 3 -1.55 -58.15 5.56
CA SER A 3 -1.57 -56.70 5.73
C SER A 3 -0.75 -55.98 4.65
N VAL A 4 -1.32 -54.92 4.07
CA VAL A 4 -0.56 -53.95 3.25
C VAL A 4 -0.77 -52.56 3.84
N PHE A 5 -0.18 -52.33 5.01
CA PHE A 5 0.32 -50.99 5.32
C PHE A 5 1.68 -50.88 4.62
N SER A 6 1.67 -50.42 3.37
CA SER A 6 2.91 -49.98 2.72
C SER A 6 3.21 -48.56 3.20
N THR A 7 3.92 -48.50 4.32
CA THR A 7 4.69 -47.32 4.73
C THR A 7 5.88 -47.21 3.80
N ASP A 8 5.78 -46.42 2.73
CA ASP A 8 6.97 -45.91 2.04
C ASP A 8 6.66 -44.67 1.20
N LEU A 9 6.58 -43.54 1.90
CA LEU A 9 6.96 -42.24 1.36
C LEU A 9 7.98 -41.66 2.34
N ALA A 10 9.13 -42.32 2.42
CA ALA A 10 10.33 -41.69 2.96
C ALA A 10 10.52 -40.38 2.17
N SER A 11 10.19 -39.26 2.79
CA SER A 11 10.45 -37.94 2.25
C SER A 11 11.95 -37.86 2.01
N LYS A 12 12.38 -38.03 0.76
CA LYS A 12 13.78 -37.82 0.39
C LYS A 12 14.17 -36.44 0.91
N GLU A 13 15.09 -36.42 1.86
CA GLU A 13 15.60 -35.15 2.36
C GLU A 13 16.09 -34.35 1.16
N PRO A 14 15.60 -33.12 0.97
CA PRO A 14 16.03 -32.30 -0.15
C PRO A 14 17.55 -32.14 -0.13
N VAL A 15 18.21 -32.64 -1.17
CA VAL A 15 19.66 -32.47 -1.35
C VAL A 15 19.92 -31.04 -1.79
N TYR A 16 20.57 -30.25 -0.93
CA TYR A 16 20.91 -28.87 -1.24
C TYR A 16 22.35 -28.78 -1.77
N SER A 17 22.53 -28.16 -2.94
CA SER A 17 23.85 -27.85 -3.48
C SER A 17 24.59 -26.88 -2.56
N LYS A 18 25.83 -27.19 -2.17
CA LYS A 18 26.69 -26.27 -1.40
C LYS A 18 27.58 -25.48 -2.35
N PRO A 19 27.66 -24.14 -2.23
CA PRO A 19 26.96 -23.29 -1.26
C PRO A 19 25.50 -23.01 -1.67
N CYS A 20 24.55 -23.32 -0.78
CA CYS A 20 23.13 -23.02 -0.98
C CYS A 20 22.80 -21.66 -0.37
N ASN A 21 22.13 -20.81 -1.14
CA ASN A 21 21.59 -19.56 -0.64
C ASN A 21 20.30 -19.82 0.16
N TRP A 22 20.44 -20.31 1.39
CA TRP A 22 19.32 -20.61 2.30
C TRP A 22 18.34 -19.45 2.45
N ARG A 23 18.83 -18.20 2.46
CA ARG A 23 17.99 -17.01 2.56
C ARG A 23 17.04 -16.89 1.36
N GLN A 24 17.55 -17.09 0.14
CA GLN A 24 16.75 -17.02 -1.07
C GLN A 24 15.77 -18.19 -1.17
N LEU A 25 16.19 -19.38 -0.74
CA LEU A 25 15.32 -20.55 -0.69
C LEU A 25 14.16 -20.37 0.30
N GLU A 26 14.44 -19.94 1.53
CA GLU A 26 13.42 -19.68 2.54
C GLU A 26 12.48 -18.54 2.13
N PHE A 27 13.01 -17.50 1.46
CA PHE A 27 12.18 -16.45 0.89
C PHE A 27 11.19 -17.01 -0.15
N LYS A 28 11.67 -17.86 -1.07
CA LYS A 28 10.82 -18.51 -2.08
C LYS A 28 9.75 -19.37 -1.42
N ARG A 29 10.12 -20.22 -0.45
CA ARG A 29 9.18 -21.04 0.34
C ARG A 29 8.14 -20.21 1.07
N TRP A 30 8.52 -19.04 1.57
CA TRP A 30 7.59 -18.13 2.21
C TRP A 30 6.61 -17.56 1.18
N CYS A 31 7.07 -17.08 0.03
CA CYS A 31 6.21 -16.60 -1.06
C CYS A 31 5.19 -17.65 -1.52
N GLU A 32 5.54 -18.95 -1.47
CA GLU A 32 4.66 -20.06 -1.82
C GLU A 32 3.56 -20.34 -0.77
N LYS A 33 3.63 -19.75 0.44
CA LYS A 33 2.58 -19.94 1.45
C LYS A 33 1.28 -19.26 0.99
N PRO A 34 0.14 -19.97 0.97
CA PRO A 34 -1.10 -19.48 0.35
C PRO A 34 -1.69 -18.24 1.02
N VAL A 35 -1.31 -17.96 2.28
CA VAL A 35 -1.79 -16.77 2.99
C VAL A 35 -0.64 -15.91 3.51
N GLN A 36 0.30 -16.49 4.27
CA GLN A 36 1.43 -15.75 4.83
C GLN A 36 2.37 -15.21 3.73
N GLY A 37 2.44 -15.90 2.58
CA GLY A 37 3.26 -15.53 1.45
C GLY A 37 2.65 -14.46 0.55
N VAL A 38 1.35 -14.18 0.69
CA VAL A 38 0.62 -13.29 -0.23
C VAL A 38 1.27 -11.91 -0.25
N GLY A 39 1.79 -11.57 -1.43
CA GLY A 39 2.46 -10.33 -1.73
C GLY A 39 3.76 -10.07 -0.96
N VAL A 40 4.37 -11.08 -0.33
CA VAL A 40 5.70 -10.96 0.30
C VAL A 40 6.76 -10.63 -0.74
N GLU A 41 6.60 -11.18 -1.96
CA GLU A 41 7.48 -10.94 -3.11
C GLU A 41 7.67 -9.45 -3.43
N ASN A 42 6.64 -8.62 -3.22
CA ASN A 42 6.71 -7.15 -3.44
C ASN A 42 7.90 -6.50 -2.73
N PHE A 43 8.41 -7.12 -1.68
CA PHE A 43 9.42 -6.56 -0.81
C PHE A 43 10.77 -7.24 -0.93
N ALA A 44 10.93 -8.17 -1.88
CA ALA A 44 12.23 -8.75 -2.22
C ALA A 44 13.23 -7.63 -2.54
N HIS A 45 14.36 -7.61 -1.84
CA HIS A 45 15.46 -6.66 -2.06
C HIS A 45 15.08 -5.15 -2.03
N ASP A 46 13.89 -4.80 -1.55
CA ASP A 46 13.41 -3.41 -1.55
C ASP A 46 14.02 -2.65 -0.36
N LYS A 47 15.03 -1.82 -0.64
CA LYS A 47 15.72 -1.04 0.39
C LYS A 47 14.82 0.02 1.02
N VAL A 48 13.93 0.65 0.25
CA VAL A 48 13.07 1.75 0.73
C VAL A 48 12.04 1.19 1.70
N SER A 49 11.24 0.23 1.23
CA SER A 49 10.13 -0.33 2.00
C SER A 49 10.56 -1.15 3.21
N ASN A 50 11.79 -1.69 3.19
CA ASN A 50 12.34 -2.49 4.28
C ASN A 50 13.26 -1.69 5.24
N THR A 51 13.47 -0.38 5.03
CA THR A 51 14.42 0.42 5.84
C THR A 51 14.17 0.31 7.35
N TRP A 52 12.90 0.23 7.77
CA TRP A 52 12.54 0.16 9.19
C TRP A 52 12.86 -1.20 9.86
N LEU A 53 13.13 -2.26 9.09
CA LEU A 53 13.42 -3.58 9.66
C LEU A 53 14.75 -3.60 10.42
N GLY A 54 15.79 -2.94 9.89
CA GLY A 54 17.14 -2.96 10.46
C GLY A 54 17.38 -1.95 11.57
N THR A 55 16.78 -0.75 11.49
CA THR A 55 17.05 0.36 12.43
C THR A 55 15.91 0.59 13.43
N ARG A 56 14.90 -0.29 13.44
CA ARG A 56 13.52 -0.04 13.94
C ARG A 56 12.85 1.18 13.31
N GLY A 57 13.55 2.03 12.54
CA GLY A 57 13.02 3.23 11.90
C GLY A 57 12.26 4.16 12.84
N GLY A 58 12.64 4.26 14.12
CA GLY A 58 11.87 5.05 15.11
C GLY A 58 10.45 4.52 15.37
N PHE A 59 10.15 3.24 15.10
CA PHE A 59 8.92 2.61 15.55
C PHE A 59 8.99 2.36 17.06
N LYS A 60 7.88 2.64 17.77
CA LYS A 60 7.67 2.08 19.12
C LYS A 60 7.60 0.56 19.02
N GLN A 61 8.04 -0.17 20.03
CA GLN A 61 8.09 -1.65 20.03
C GLN A 61 6.76 -2.28 19.61
N ARG A 62 5.62 -1.79 20.13
CA ARG A 62 4.28 -2.24 19.74
C ARG A 62 3.99 -2.07 18.24
N HIS A 63 4.43 -0.96 17.64
CA HIS A 63 4.22 -0.70 16.21
C HIS A 63 5.13 -1.59 15.38
N TYR A 64 6.36 -1.85 15.84
CA TYR A 64 7.29 -2.74 15.15
C TYR A 64 6.74 -4.18 15.07
N ILE A 65 6.24 -4.72 16.19
CA ILE A 65 5.61 -6.06 16.23
C ILE A 65 4.37 -6.10 15.32
N ALA A 66 3.48 -5.10 15.43
CA ALA A 66 2.28 -5.03 14.59
C ALA A 66 2.63 -4.87 13.10
N ALA A 67 3.67 -4.10 12.75
CA ALA A 67 4.16 -3.98 11.38
C ALA A 67 4.65 -5.32 10.84
N LEU A 68 5.42 -6.09 11.61
CA LEU A 68 5.86 -7.43 11.23
C LEU A 68 4.67 -8.37 10.99
N GLN A 69 3.67 -8.33 11.86
CA GLN A 69 2.43 -9.09 11.70
C GLN A 69 1.66 -8.70 10.44
N VAL A 70 1.57 -7.40 10.12
CA VAL A 70 0.93 -6.91 8.89
C VAL A 70 1.70 -7.35 7.64
N ARG A 71 3.04 -7.29 7.67
CA ARG A 71 3.90 -7.70 6.54
C ARG A 71 3.85 -9.19 6.26
N SER A 72 3.55 -9.99 7.28
CA SER A 72 3.45 -11.46 7.20
C SER A 72 2.01 -11.99 7.10
N ASN A 73 1.00 -11.12 6.99
CA ASN A 73 -0.43 -11.50 7.00
C ASN A 73 -0.85 -12.30 8.25
N LEU A 74 -0.25 -11.95 9.41
CA LEU A 74 -0.47 -12.57 10.72
C LEU A 74 -1.12 -11.61 11.75
N TYR A 75 -1.43 -10.37 11.37
CA TYR A 75 -2.14 -9.46 12.25
C TYR A 75 -3.52 -10.04 12.62
N PRO A 76 -3.95 -10.00 13.90
CA PRO A 76 -5.08 -10.80 14.42
C PRO A 76 -6.46 -10.34 13.93
N THR A 77 -6.77 -10.62 12.66
CA THR A 77 -8.13 -10.49 12.11
C THR A 77 -8.91 -11.79 12.31
N ARG A 78 -10.23 -11.80 12.13
CA ARG A 78 -11.00 -13.07 12.18
C ARG A 78 -10.55 -14.05 11.10
N GLU A 79 -10.14 -13.55 9.92
CA GLU A 79 -9.55 -14.41 8.89
C GLU A 79 -8.30 -15.12 9.42
N SER A 80 -7.37 -14.40 10.06
CA SER A 80 -6.12 -15.00 10.55
C SER A 80 -6.29 -15.87 11.79
N LEU A 81 -7.16 -15.47 12.73
CA LEU A 81 -7.36 -16.16 14.01
C LEU A 81 -8.18 -17.45 13.87
N ASN A 82 -9.07 -17.51 12.89
CA ASN A 82 -9.98 -18.65 12.69
C ASN A 82 -9.55 -19.56 11.53
N ARG A 83 -8.29 -19.46 11.08
CA ARG A 83 -7.74 -20.41 10.08
C ARG A 83 -7.70 -21.82 10.66
N GLY A 84 -8.02 -22.81 9.82
CA GLY A 84 -8.05 -24.22 10.20
C GLY A 84 -9.20 -24.59 11.15
N ARG A 85 -10.10 -23.66 11.48
CA ARG A 85 -11.27 -23.92 12.31
C ARG A 85 -12.53 -23.97 11.43
N GLU A 86 -13.25 -25.07 11.51
CA GLU A 86 -14.53 -25.27 10.84
C GLU A 86 -15.67 -24.60 11.62
N GLY A 87 -16.72 -24.16 10.92
CA GLY A 87 -17.92 -23.55 11.54
C GLY A 87 -17.72 -22.17 12.19
N VAL A 88 -16.50 -21.64 12.26
CA VAL A 88 -16.22 -20.36 12.92
C VAL A 88 -16.43 -19.17 11.97
N LEU A 89 -17.10 -18.13 12.45
CA LEU A 89 -17.34 -16.89 11.71
C LEU A 89 -16.03 -16.19 11.30
N ARG A 90 -15.89 -15.94 10.00
CA ARG A 90 -14.78 -15.15 9.41
C ARG A 90 -15.25 -13.82 8.81
N SER A 91 -16.56 -13.54 8.86
CA SER A 91 -17.14 -12.28 8.41
C SER A 91 -16.62 -11.10 9.22
N CYS A 92 -16.56 -9.94 8.58
CA CYS A 92 -16.15 -8.69 9.19
C CYS A 92 -17.04 -8.36 10.39
N ARG A 93 -16.42 -8.07 11.54
CA ARG A 93 -17.17 -7.75 12.76
C ARG A 93 -17.83 -6.36 12.76
N LYS A 94 -17.55 -5.53 11.74
CA LYS A 94 -18.02 -4.13 11.66
C LYS A 94 -18.78 -3.80 10.37
N CYS A 95 -18.92 -4.73 9.43
CA CYS A 95 -19.70 -4.53 8.19
C CYS A 95 -20.11 -5.87 7.57
N SER A 96 -20.86 -5.82 6.47
CA SER A 96 -21.42 -7.00 5.76
C SER A 96 -20.40 -7.83 4.95
N SER A 97 -19.11 -7.49 4.99
CA SER A 97 -18.09 -8.26 4.25
C SER A 97 -17.99 -9.69 4.79
N ARG A 98 -18.02 -10.67 3.88
CA ARG A 98 -17.90 -12.10 4.19
C ARG A 98 -16.57 -12.52 4.81
N LEU A 99 -15.54 -11.67 4.70
CA LEU A 99 -14.20 -11.97 5.19
C LEU A 99 -13.53 -10.75 5.84
N GLU A 100 -13.17 -10.88 7.11
CA GLU A 100 -12.36 -9.92 7.86
C GLU A 100 -10.87 -10.14 7.59
N SER A 101 -10.37 -9.67 6.46
CA SER A 101 -8.95 -9.71 6.11
C SER A 101 -8.28 -8.35 6.29
N LEU A 102 -6.95 -8.33 6.32
CA LEU A 102 -6.18 -7.08 6.28
C LEU A 102 -6.52 -6.25 5.05
N SER A 103 -6.61 -6.88 3.87
CA SER A 103 -6.99 -6.20 2.62
C SER A 103 -8.36 -5.54 2.73
N HIS A 104 -9.33 -6.23 3.32
CA HIS A 104 -10.65 -5.67 3.57
C HIS A 104 -10.60 -4.48 4.54
N ILE A 105 -10.00 -4.64 5.72
CA ILE A 105 -9.97 -3.57 6.73
C ILE A 105 -9.23 -2.33 6.19
N LEU A 106 -8.05 -2.53 5.62
CA LEU A 106 -7.17 -1.46 5.17
C LEU A 106 -7.57 -0.85 3.82
N GLY A 107 -8.37 -1.55 3.00
CA GLY A 107 -8.73 -1.12 1.66
C GLY A 107 -10.19 -0.74 1.47
N GLN A 108 -11.13 -1.39 2.18
CA GLN A 108 -12.54 -1.42 1.76
C GLN A 108 -13.55 -1.19 2.91
N CYS A 109 -13.25 -1.60 4.14
CA CYS A 109 -14.22 -1.67 5.23
C CYS A 109 -14.89 -0.32 5.59
N PRO A 110 -16.19 -0.11 5.38
CA PRO A 110 -16.83 1.19 5.61
C PRO A 110 -16.66 1.72 7.04
N ALA A 111 -16.57 0.83 8.03
CA ALA A 111 -16.38 1.19 9.44
C ALA A 111 -15.10 2.00 9.73
N VAL A 112 -14.08 1.94 8.86
CA VAL A 112 -12.84 2.73 8.96
C VAL A 112 -12.63 3.64 7.75
N GLN A 113 -13.68 3.95 6.99
CA GLN A 113 -13.59 4.80 5.80
C GLN A 113 -12.96 6.17 6.11
N LYS A 114 -13.40 6.85 7.17
CA LYS A 114 -12.83 8.14 7.60
C LYS A 114 -11.33 8.05 7.83
N ALA A 115 -10.86 6.98 8.48
CA ALA A 115 -9.45 6.77 8.76
C ALA A 115 -8.64 6.42 7.49
N ARG A 116 -9.23 5.68 6.53
CA ARG A 116 -8.60 5.45 5.22
C ARG A 116 -8.44 6.73 4.42
N ILE A 117 -9.47 7.58 4.39
CA ILE A 117 -9.43 8.90 3.74
C ILE A 117 -8.37 9.77 4.42
N ALA A 118 -8.32 9.80 5.75
CA ALA A 118 -7.29 10.56 6.48
C ALA A 118 -5.86 10.09 6.14
N ARG A 119 -5.63 8.78 6.04
CA ARG A 119 -4.34 8.22 5.60
C ARG A 119 -3.97 8.67 4.19
N HIS A 120 -4.93 8.60 3.26
CA HIS A 120 -4.77 9.05 1.88
C HIS A 120 -4.41 10.54 1.82
N ASN A 121 -5.24 11.39 2.44
CA ASN A 121 -5.07 12.83 2.43
C ASN A 121 -3.73 13.24 3.04
N LYS A 122 -3.26 12.52 4.08
CA LYS A 122 -1.96 12.81 4.67
C LYS A 122 -0.79 12.59 3.72
N ILE A 123 -0.87 11.61 2.82
CA ILE A 123 0.14 11.41 1.77
C ILE A 123 0.05 12.54 0.75
N GLY A 124 -1.16 12.89 0.30
CA GLY A 124 -1.38 14.04 -0.58
C GLY A 124 -0.83 15.36 0.00
N ASP A 125 -1.07 15.62 1.29
CA ASP A 125 -0.55 16.80 1.99
C ASP A 125 0.98 16.82 2.04
N ILE A 126 1.64 15.66 2.21
CA ILE A 126 3.10 15.58 2.16
C ILE A 126 3.61 16.01 0.78
N LEU A 127 3.00 15.50 -0.30
CA LEU A 127 3.38 15.85 -1.67
C LEU A 127 3.11 17.32 -1.96
N ALA A 128 1.94 17.84 -1.58
CA ALA A 128 1.58 19.24 -1.75
C ALA A 128 2.56 20.17 -1.04
N ASN A 129 2.93 19.86 0.19
CA ASN A 129 3.90 20.65 0.96
C ASN A 129 5.28 20.61 0.31
N GLU A 130 5.71 19.44 -0.18
CA GLU A 130 7.01 19.30 -0.85
C GLU A 130 7.06 20.05 -2.18
N ALA A 131 5.99 19.96 -2.98
CA ALA A 131 5.85 20.72 -4.21
C ALA A 131 5.87 22.23 -3.95
N THR A 132 5.12 22.70 -2.95
CA THR A 132 5.10 24.12 -2.53
C THR A 132 6.49 24.59 -2.11
N ARG A 133 7.21 23.79 -1.31
CA ARG A 133 8.59 24.07 -0.88
C ARG A 133 9.55 24.23 -2.06
N LEU A 134 9.30 23.52 -3.16
CA LEU A 134 10.08 23.58 -4.41
C LEU A 134 9.58 24.66 -5.37
N GLY A 135 8.63 25.51 -4.95
CA GLY A 135 8.10 26.63 -5.72
C GLY A 135 7.09 26.22 -6.78
N TRP A 136 6.40 25.10 -6.60
CA TRP A 136 5.23 24.74 -7.41
C TRP A 136 3.97 25.35 -6.80
N TRP A 137 3.08 25.86 -7.65
CA TRP A 137 1.72 26.17 -7.26
C TRP A 137 0.90 24.87 -7.17
N VAL A 138 0.03 24.76 -6.17
CA VAL A 138 -0.73 23.53 -5.90
C VAL A 138 -2.23 23.78 -5.90
N HIS A 139 -2.95 23.14 -6.81
CA HIS A 139 -4.40 23.00 -6.74
C HIS A 139 -4.74 21.68 -6.04
N LYS A 140 -5.57 21.73 -4.99
CA LYS A 140 -6.09 20.53 -4.32
C LYS A 140 -7.52 20.25 -4.80
N GLU A 141 -7.79 19.00 -5.12
CA GLU A 141 -9.12 18.48 -5.52
C GLU A 141 -9.87 19.38 -6.53
N PRO A 142 -9.24 19.87 -7.64
CA PRO A 142 -9.95 20.67 -8.61
C PRO A 142 -11.12 19.91 -9.21
N ARG A 143 -12.24 20.61 -9.41
CA ARG A 143 -13.47 20.04 -9.96
C ARG A 143 -13.48 20.25 -11.47
N LEU A 144 -13.27 19.16 -12.20
CA LEU A 144 -13.10 19.16 -13.65
C LEU A 144 -14.13 18.23 -14.27
N ARG A 145 -14.58 18.51 -15.48
CA ARG A 145 -15.47 17.65 -16.25
C ARG A 145 -14.71 17.01 -17.41
N SER A 146 -14.88 15.72 -17.66
CA SER A 146 -14.39 15.14 -18.92
C SER A 146 -15.16 15.73 -20.11
N GLU A 147 -14.70 15.45 -21.33
CA GLU A 147 -15.43 15.75 -22.56
C GLU A 147 -16.87 15.20 -22.52
N ASP A 148 -17.06 14.02 -21.93
CA ASP A 148 -18.38 13.39 -21.73
C ASP A 148 -19.23 14.04 -20.62
N GLY A 149 -18.75 15.12 -19.99
CA GLY A 149 -19.45 15.86 -18.94
C GLY A 149 -19.35 15.25 -17.53
N GLU A 150 -18.66 14.12 -17.35
CA GLU A 150 -18.47 13.44 -16.06
C GLU A 150 -17.60 14.28 -15.12
N LEU A 151 -18.08 14.56 -13.91
CA LEU A 151 -17.30 15.28 -12.90
C LEU A 151 -16.21 14.37 -12.32
N ARG A 152 -14.95 14.72 -12.57
CA ARG A 152 -13.76 14.09 -12.02
C ARG A 152 -12.98 15.07 -11.14
N LYS A 153 -12.36 14.55 -10.08
CA LYS A 153 -11.62 15.34 -9.09
C LYS A 153 -10.26 14.68 -8.83
N PRO A 154 -9.21 14.99 -9.61
CA PRO A 154 -7.86 14.53 -9.27
C PRO A 154 -7.45 15.15 -7.92
N ASP A 155 -6.61 14.46 -7.14
CA ASP A 155 -6.27 14.93 -5.79
C ASP A 155 -5.44 16.21 -5.82
N LEU A 156 -4.46 16.30 -6.73
CA LEU A 156 -3.48 17.38 -6.80
C LEU A 156 -3.16 17.74 -8.24
N VAL A 157 -2.96 19.03 -8.50
CA VAL A 157 -2.36 19.54 -9.75
C VAL A 157 -1.26 20.52 -9.36
N PHE A 158 -0.03 20.21 -9.75
CA PHE A 158 1.14 21.05 -9.52
C PHE A 158 1.47 21.85 -10.78
N VAL A 159 1.70 23.15 -10.64
CA VAL A 159 2.02 24.04 -11.77
C VAL A 159 3.32 24.80 -11.51
N LYS A 160 4.24 24.81 -12.48
CA LYS A 160 5.47 25.62 -12.42
C LYS A 160 5.96 25.95 -13.82
N GLY A 161 5.99 27.24 -14.15
CA GLY A 161 6.28 27.71 -15.50
C GLY A 161 5.31 27.09 -16.49
N GLU A 162 5.83 26.51 -17.57
CA GLU A 162 5.03 25.82 -18.58
C GLU A 162 4.75 24.36 -18.25
N LYS A 163 4.83 23.89 -17.00
CA LYS A 163 4.58 22.48 -16.66
C LYS A 163 3.42 22.32 -15.69
N ALA A 164 2.54 21.35 -15.98
CA ALA A 164 1.49 20.89 -15.08
C ALA A 164 1.62 19.38 -14.81
N LEU A 165 1.63 19.00 -13.54
CA LEU A 165 1.67 17.60 -13.10
C LEU A 165 0.39 17.28 -12.35
N VAL A 166 -0.44 16.40 -12.91
CA VAL A 166 -1.66 15.90 -12.28
C VAL A 166 -1.30 14.66 -11.48
N VAL A 167 -1.62 14.64 -10.20
CA VAL A 167 -1.25 13.57 -9.28
C VAL A 167 -2.48 13.09 -8.52
N ASP A 168 -2.74 11.79 -8.57
CA ASP A 168 -3.78 11.15 -7.77
C ASP A 168 -3.18 10.04 -6.92
N VAL A 169 -3.34 10.17 -5.61
CA VAL A 169 -2.79 9.29 -4.61
C VAL A 169 -3.71 8.09 -4.43
N THR A 170 -3.12 6.90 -4.25
CA THR A 170 -3.92 5.74 -3.88
C THR A 170 -3.18 4.84 -2.92
N VAL A 171 -3.89 4.24 -1.97
CA VAL A 171 -3.30 3.27 -1.03
C VAL A 171 -3.93 1.91 -1.26
N ARG A 172 -3.11 0.94 -1.70
CA ARG A 172 -3.59 -0.41 -2.07
C ARG A 172 -2.92 -1.49 -1.25
N PHE A 173 -3.67 -2.55 -0.93
CA PHE A 173 -3.10 -3.73 -0.28
C PHE A 173 -2.39 -4.59 -1.32
N GLU A 174 -1.09 -4.81 -1.15
CA GLU A 174 -0.16 -5.27 -2.20
C GLU A 174 -0.24 -6.78 -2.39
N VAL A 175 -1.30 -7.31 -2.98
CA VAL A 175 -1.49 -8.77 -3.14
C VAL A 175 -0.49 -9.41 -4.12
N SER A 176 0.01 -8.65 -5.09
CA SER A 176 0.97 -9.08 -6.11
C SER A 176 1.89 -7.94 -6.54
N CYS A 177 3.00 -8.25 -7.21
CA CYS A 177 3.95 -7.27 -7.74
C CYS A 177 3.35 -6.28 -8.75
N LYS A 178 2.21 -6.62 -9.36
CA LYS A 178 1.49 -5.75 -10.30
C LYS A 178 0.47 -4.81 -9.64
N THR A 179 0.21 -4.98 -8.35
CA THR A 179 -0.91 -4.27 -7.69
C THR A 179 -0.74 -2.76 -7.72
N LEU A 180 0.48 -2.26 -7.48
CA LEU A 180 0.72 -0.81 -7.46
C LEU A 180 0.86 -0.25 -8.88
N SER A 181 1.60 -0.92 -9.78
CA SER A 181 1.73 -0.46 -11.17
C SER A 181 0.38 -0.41 -11.89
N GLN A 182 -0.50 -1.40 -11.69
CA GLN A 182 -1.86 -1.35 -12.24
C GLN A 182 -2.65 -0.18 -11.65
N ALA A 183 -2.57 0.06 -10.34
CA ALA A 183 -3.27 1.17 -9.72
C ALA A 183 -2.75 2.55 -10.19
N ALA A 184 -1.46 2.66 -10.53
CA ALA A 184 -0.93 3.87 -11.18
C ALA A 184 -1.52 4.04 -12.58
N ALA A 185 -1.46 2.99 -13.41
CA ALA A 185 -1.97 3.00 -14.78
C ALA A 185 -3.48 3.33 -14.83
N ASP A 186 -4.29 2.69 -13.98
CA ASP A 186 -5.72 2.92 -13.88
C ASP A 186 -6.04 4.41 -13.63
N LYS A 187 -5.23 5.07 -12.77
CA LYS A 187 -5.41 6.49 -12.45
C LYS A 187 -5.00 7.39 -13.61
N VAL A 188 -3.91 7.07 -14.31
CA VAL A 188 -3.51 7.80 -15.53
C VAL A 188 -4.60 7.70 -16.59
N THR A 189 -5.10 6.50 -16.87
CA THR A 189 -6.21 6.27 -17.81
C THR A 189 -7.48 7.01 -17.40
N TYR A 190 -7.80 7.03 -16.10
CA TYR A 190 -9.00 7.70 -15.61
C TYR A 190 -8.93 9.23 -15.73
N TYR A 191 -7.77 9.85 -15.58
CA TYR A 191 -7.65 11.32 -15.60
C TYR A 191 -7.10 11.90 -16.90
N SER A 192 -6.48 11.12 -17.78
CA SER A 192 -5.96 11.62 -19.05
C SER A 192 -6.98 12.38 -19.92
N PRO A 193 -8.30 12.05 -19.91
CA PRO A 193 -9.30 12.83 -20.64
C PRO A 193 -9.56 14.24 -20.08
N LEU A 194 -8.96 14.61 -18.94
CA LEU A 194 -9.05 15.96 -18.39
C LEU A 194 -7.97 16.91 -18.93
N ARG A 195 -7.13 16.46 -19.89
CA ARG A 195 -5.98 17.22 -20.38
C ARG A 195 -6.34 18.65 -20.75
N ASP A 196 -7.37 18.86 -21.55
CA ASP A 196 -7.72 20.19 -22.05
C ASP A 196 -8.19 21.13 -20.94
N GLN A 197 -8.97 20.62 -19.99
CA GLN A 197 -9.39 21.42 -18.84
C GLN A 197 -8.26 21.71 -17.86
N ILE A 198 -7.32 20.78 -17.70
CA ILE A 198 -6.10 21.06 -16.94
C ILE A 198 -5.29 22.13 -17.66
N SER A 199 -5.17 22.07 -18.99
CA SER A 199 -4.47 23.08 -19.76
C SER A 199 -5.10 24.46 -19.61
N GLU A 200 -6.44 24.55 -19.61
CA GLU A 200 -7.17 25.79 -19.34
C GLU A 200 -6.95 26.29 -17.90
N LEU A 201 -7.10 25.42 -16.90
CA LEU A 201 -6.91 25.74 -15.48
C LEU A 201 -5.49 26.26 -15.19
N THR A 202 -4.50 25.63 -15.80
CA THR A 202 -3.07 25.84 -15.50
C THR A 202 -2.38 26.78 -16.49
N LYS A 203 -3.04 27.12 -17.60
CA LYS A 203 -2.51 27.92 -18.72
C LYS A 203 -1.24 27.32 -19.33
N THR A 204 -1.12 25.99 -19.34
CA THR A 204 -0.01 25.28 -20.00
C THR A 204 -0.51 24.06 -20.75
N ASN A 205 0.13 23.75 -21.88
CA ASN A 205 -0.14 22.55 -22.68
C ASN A 205 0.71 21.33 -22.26
N ASN A 206 1.74 21.51 -21.45
CA ASN A 206 2.61 20.42 -21.00
C ASN A 206 2.07 19.78 -19.72
N VAL A 207 1.06 18.93 -19.90
CA VAL A 207 0.39 18.20 -18.82
C VAL A 207 0.86 16.75 -18.76
N THR A 208 1.33 16.33 -17.59
CA THR A 208 1.71 14.93 -17.30
C THR A 208 0.85 14.38 -16.17
N PHE A 209 0.41 13.13 -16.30
CA PHE A 209 -0.47 12.46 -15.34
C PHE A 209 0.30 11.38 -14.58
N PHE A 210 0.16 11.37 -13.26
CA PHE A 210 0.76 10.40 -12.37
C PHE A 210 -0.30 9.79 -11.46
N GLY A 211 -0.48 8.47 -11.56
CA GLY A 211 -1.00 7.71 -10.43
C GLY A 211 0.11 7.53 -9.40
N PHE A 212 -0.17 7.85 -8.14
CA PHE A 212 0.80 7.77 -7.04
C PHE A 212 0.39 6.71 -6.01
N PRO A 213 0.54 5.42 -6.36
CA PRO A 213 0.20 4.33 -5.46
C PRO A 213 1.24 4.18 -4.34
N VAL A 214 0.77 3.98 -3.12
CA VAL A 214 1.57 3.52 -2.00
C VAL A 214 0.92 2.28 -1.41
N GLY A 215 1.74 1.34 -1.00
CA GLY A 215 1.28 0.10 -0.41
C GLY A 215 0.75 0.27 1.01
N ALA A 216 -0.38 -0.37 1.32
CA ALA A 216 -0.98 -0.36 2.66
C ALA A 216 -0.08 -1.01 3.71
N ARG A 217 0.83 -1.91 3.31
CA ARG A 217 1.85 -2.52 4.18
C ARG A 217 3.19 -1.78 4.09
N GLY A 218 3.20 -0.58 3.51
CA GLY A 218 4.38 0.28 3.38
C GLY A 218 5.22 0.03 2.14
N LYS A 219 4.72 -0.66 1.11
CA LYS A 219 5.45 -0.79 -0.16
C LYS A 219 5.54 0.58 -0.87
N TRP A 220 6.75 0.96 -1.26
CA TRP A 220 6.98 2.06 -2.19
C TRP A 220 6.89 1.56 -3.64
N HIS A 221 6.16 2.28 -4.48
CA HIS A 221 6.15 2.05 -5.94
C HIS A 221 7.32 2.82 -6.56
N LEU A 222 8.20 2.14 -7.30
CA LEU A 222 9.45 2.75 -7.76
C LEU A 222 9.22 3.91 -8.74
N GLU A 223 8.23 3.79 -9.61
CA GLU A 223 7.90 4.82 -10.62
C GLU A 223 7.35 6.11 -9.99
N ASN A 224 6.95 6.10 -8.70
CA ASN A 224 6.66 7.34 -7.98
C ASN A 224 7.86 8.29 -7.96
N ASN A 225 9.08 7.77 -8.12
CA ASN A 225 10.29 8.59 -8.22
C ASN A 225 10.26 9.51 -9.45
N GLU A 226 9.59 9.13 -10.54
CA GLU A 226 9.48 9.97 -11.75
C GLU A 226 8.76 11.29 -11.46
N LEU A 227 7.68 11.24 -10.67
CA LEU A 227 7.02 12.44 -10.18
C LEU A 227 7.97 13.29 -9.32
N LEU A 228 8.70 12.66 -8.40
CA LEU A 228 9.58 13.40 -7.48
C LEU A 228 10.77 14.04 -8.23
N THR A 229 11.32 13.35 -9.22
CA THR A 229 12.31 13.92 -10.14
C THR A 229 11.71 15.07 -10.93
N SER A 230 10.47 14.93 -11.43
CA SER A 230 9.76 15.98 -12.16
C SER A 230 9.51 17.23 -11.31
N LEU A 231 9.29 17.06 -10.00
CA LEU A 231 9.18 18.15 -9.03
C LEU A 231 10.52 18.87 -8.78
N GLY A 232 11.65 18.24 -9.12
CA GLY A 232 13.00 18.78 -8.96
C GLY A 232 13.75 18.29 -7.72
N LEU A 233 13.37 17.15 -7.14
CA LEU A 233 14.12 16.54 -6.04
C LEU A 233 15.36 15.80 -6.56
N ALA A 234 16.46 15.90 -5.82
CA ALA A 234 17.65 15.07 -6.02
C ALA A 234 17.44 13.65 -5.47
N ASP A 235 18.18 12.66 -5.97
CA ASP A 235 18.04 11.24 -5.59
C ASP A 235 18.10 10.98 -4.08
N THR A 236 18.94 11.73 -3.36
CA THR A 236 19.06 11.63 -1.89
C THR A 236 17.79 12.11 -1.18
N GLN A 237 17.18 13.18 -1.69
CA GLN A 237 15.91 13.71 -1.19
C GLN A 237 14.76 12.75 -1.54
N ILE A 238 14.73 12.22 -2.76
CA ILE A 238 13.77 11.18 -3.19
C ILE A 238 13.85 9.97 -2.27
N SER A 239 15.04 9.43 -2.03
CA SER A 239 15.23 8.28 -1.14
C SER A 239 14.71 8.54 0.26
N THR A 240 14.98 9.74 0.80
CA THR A 240 14.55 10.15 2.14
C THR A 240 13.03 10.28 2.21
N LEU A 241 12.42 10.94 1.22
CA LEU A 241 10.98 11.15 1.15
C LEU A 241 10.23 9.83 0.95
N ALA A 242 10.71 8.96 0.05
CA ALA A 242 10.14 7.65 -0.20
C ALA A 242 10.12 6.77 1.06
N LYS A 243 11.24 6.72 1.81
CA LYS A 243 11.32 6.01 3.10
C LYS A 243 10.35 6.59 4.12
N MET A 244 10.23 7.91 4.19
CA MET A 244 9.31 8.60 5.10
C MET A 244 7.86 8.29 4.78
N ILE A 245 7.44 8.42 3.52
CA ILE A 245 6.07 8.13 3.06
C ILE A 245 5.75 6.65 3.27
N SER A 246 6.60 5.73 2.81
CA SER A 246 6.46 4.28 3.01
C SER A 246 6.19 3.93 4.47
N ARG A 247 7.06 4.41 5.38
CA ARG A 247 6.92 4.21 6.81
C ARG A 247 5.63 4.82 7.37
N ARG A 248 5.32 6.06 7.00
CA ARG A 248 4.19 6.79 7.54
C ARG A 248 2.87 6.16 7.09
N THR A 249 2.79 5.68 5.86
CA THR A 249 1.64 4.89 5.36
C THR A 249 1.45 3.62 6.18
N LEU A 250 2.52 2.88 6.47
CA LEU A 250 2.45 1.69 7.32
C LEU A 250 1.95 2.03 8.73
N LEU A 251 2.48 3.09 9.36
CA LEU A 251 2.01 3.53 10.69
C LEU A 251 0.52 3.87 10.71
N PHE A 252 0.03 4.61 9.70
CA PHE A 252 -1.41 4.88 9.59
C PHE A 252 -2.25 3.62 9.38
N SER A 253 -1.73 2.63 8.64
CA SER A 253 -2.38 1.32 8.54
C SER A 253 -2.48 0.63 9.90
N LEU A 254 -1.45 0.74 10.75
CA LEU A 254 -1.51 0.20 12.12
C LEU A 254 -2.53 0.94 12.99
N ASP A 255 -2.65 2.26 12.84
CA ASP A 255 -3.65 3.05 13.56
C ASP A 255 -5.08 2.68 13.13
N ILE A 256 -5.31 2.47 11.82
CA ILE A 256 -6.58 1.97 11.28
C ILE A 256 -6.93 0.60 11.88
N LEU A 257 -5.96 -0.33 11.92
CA LEU A 257 -6.17 -1.66 12.49
C LEU A 257 -6.46 -1.60 13.99
N ARG A 258 -5.74 -0.75 14.72
CA ARG A 258 -5.97 -0.54 16.15
C ARG A 258 -7.36 0.04 16.41
N MET A 259 -7.80 1.02 15.63
CA MET A 259 -9.15 1.59 15.72
C MET A 259 -10.22 0.53 15.44
N PHE A 260 -10.02 -0.27 14.38
CA PHE A 260 -10.93 -1.35 14.01
C PHE A 260 -11.08 -2.39 15.13
N CYS A 261 -9.96 -2.83 15.71
CA CYS A 261 -9.93 -3.84 16.78
C CYS A 261 -10.32 -3.28 18.16
N GLY A 262 -9.98 -2.02 18.45
CA GLY A 262 -10.21 -1.36 19.74
C GLY A 262 -11.64 -0.90 19.97
N ASN A 263 -12.43 -0.67 18.91
CA ASN A 263 -13.86 -0.35 19.00
C ASN A 263 -14.74 -1.53 19.41
N SER A 264 -14.17 -2.63 19.91
CA SER A 264 -14.91 -3.68 20.62
C SER A 264 -14.92 -3.48 22.14
N ALA A 265 -14.37 -2.37 22.68
CA ALA A 265 -14.31 -2.15 24.13
C ALA A 265 -14.36 -0.69 24.66
N VAL A 266 -14.60 0.36 23.85
CA VAL A 266 -14.43 1.76 24.34
C VAL A 266 -15.52 2.77 23.92
N TYR A 267 -16.72 2.32 23.54
CA TYR A 267 -17.88 3.24 23.42
C TYR A 267 -19.16 2.65 24.03
N ASP A 268 -18.99 1.87 25.09
CA ASP A 268 -20.02 1.63 26.11
C ASP A 268 -19.37 2.03 27.43
N ARG A 269 -20.02 2.93 28.17
CA ARG A 269 -19.55 3.66 29.38
C ARG A 269 -18.80 4.97 29.11
N SER A 270 -19.52 6.03 28.76
CA SER A 270 -20.01 7.07 29.69
C SER A 270 -20.75 8.15 28.91
#